data_AF-A0A4U1KWK8-F1
#
_entry.id   AF-A0A4U1KWK8-F1
#
_cell.length_a   1.000
_cell.length_b   1.000
_cell.length_c   1.000
_cell.angle_alpha   90.00
_cell.angle_beta   90.00
_cell.angle_gamma   90.00
#
_symmetry.space_group_name_H-M   'P 1'
#
loop_
_entity.id
_entity.type
_entity.pdbx_description
1 polymer ?
#
loop_
_entity_poly.entity_id
_entity_poly.type
_entity_poly.pdbx_seq_one_letter_code
_entity_poly.pdbx_strand_id
1 'polypeptide(L)'
;LIAVVVVAASVHDNTIGTALLDRVAAAAPPVRKAWVDAGFKTTVVEHGAGLGIDVEVVGREPGARGFTPLPKRWRVEQTLGTLMLHRRLARDYEAKPASAVAMIHWSMVEVMARRLTGAATPTWRDPPV
;
A
#
# COMPACT_ATOMS: atom_id res chain seq x y z
N LEU A 1 -2.42 5.40 -7.82
CA LEU A 1 -1.48 4.28 -7.58
C LEU A 1 -0.21 4.58 -8.38
N ILE A 2 0.97 4.48 -7.77
CA ILE A 2 2.25 4.77 -8.46
C ILE A 2 2.89 3.47 -8.95
N ALA A 3 3.04 2.50 -8.05
CA ALA A 3 3.58 1.18 -8.36
C ALA A 3 2.92 0.13 -7.48
N VAL A 4 2.95 -1.13 -7.95
CA VAL A 4 2.51 -2.31 -7.21
C VAL A 4 3.49 -3.46 -7.47
N VAL A 5 3.82 -4.19 -6.42
CA VAL A 5 4.60 -5.43 -6.47
C VAL A 5 3.84 -6.46 -5.67
N VAL A 6 3.59 -7.63 -6.26
CA VAL A 6 2.99 -8.78 -5.60
C VAL A 6 3.94 -9.96 -5.79
N VAL A 7 4.21 -10.70 -4.73
CA VAL A 7 5.08 -11.88 -4.74
C VAL A 7 4.47 -12.96 -3.85
N ALA A 8 5.06 -14.16 -3.88
CA ALA A 8 4.69 -15.22 -2.97
C ALA A 8 4.98 -14.83 -1.50
N ALA A 9 4.17 -15.34 -0.57
CA ALA A 9 4.29 -15.04 0.86
C ALA A 9 5.60 -15.53 1.51
N SER A 10 6.36 -16.41 0.84
CA SER A 10 7.68 -16.87 1.30
C SER A 10 8.81 -15.88 1.01
N VAL A 11 8.55 -14.82 0.22
CA VAL A 11 9.55 -13.81 -0.11
C VAL A 11 9.65 -12.81 1.04
N HIS A 12 10.88 -12.45 1.42
CA HIS A 12 11.11 -11.52 2.51
C HIS A 12 10.67 -10.09 2.11
N ASP A 13 9.98 -9.41 3.02
CA ASP A 13 9.51 -8.02 2.85
C ASP A 13 10.60 -7.05 2.36
N ASN A 14 11.87 -7.22 2.76
CA ASN A 14 12.96 -6.36 2.30
C ASN A 14 13.21 -6.48 0.78
N THR A 15 13.08 -7.68 0.23
CA THR A 15 13.18 -7.91 -1.21
C THR A 15 12.05 -7.21 -1.95
N ILE A 16 10.84 -7.23 -1.38
CA ILE A 16 9.65 -6.57 -1.94
C ILE A 16 9.80 -5.05 -1.87
N GLY A 17 10.21 -4.53 -0.72
CA GLY A 17 10.40 -3.09 -0.49
C GLY A 17 11.42 -2.48 -1.44
N THR A 18 12.55 -3.16 -1.62
CA THR A 18 13.61 -2.76 -2.57
C THR A 18 13.05 -2.66 -4.00
N ALA A 19 12.43 -3.73 -4.49
CA ALA A 19 11.86 -3.78 -5.83
C ALA A 19 10.72 -2.76 -6.03
N LEU A 20 9.95 -2.46 -4.98
CA LEU A 20 8.92 -1.43 -5.04
C LEU A 20 9.53 -0.03 -5.13
N LEU A 21 10.56 0.28 -4.33
CA LEU A 21 11.24 1.57 -4.35
C LEU A 21 11.90 1.83 -5.71
N ASP A 22 12.49 0.82 -6.35
CA ASP A 22 13.03 0.95 -7.71
C ASP A 22 11.95 1.39 -8.71
N ARG A 23 10.78 0.75 -8.66
CA ARG A 23 9.65 1.10 -9.54
C ARG A 23 9.13 2.50 -9.25
N VAL A 24 9.06 2.89 -7.98
CA VAL A 24 8.62 4.24 -7.59
C VAL A 24 9.60 5.30 -8.06
N ALA A 25 10.90 5.10 -7.88
CA ALA A 25 11.92 6.04 -8.32
C ALA A 25 11.90 6.22 -9.85
N ALA A 26 11.68 5.14 -10.61
CA ALA A 26 11.56 5.20 -12.06
C ALA A 26 10.26 5.86 -12.54
N ALA A 27 9.12 5.53 -11.92
CA ALA A 27 7.80 5.99 -12.37
C ALA A 27 7.40 7.37 -11.83
N ALA A 28 7.93 7.75 -10.68
CA ALA A 28 7.61 9.01 -10.00
C ALA A 28 8.83 9.62 -9.29
N PRO A 29 9.80 10.16 -10.04
CA PRO A 29 10.99 10.81 -9.49
C PRO A 29 10.76 11.90 -8.40
N PRO A 30 9.61 12.61 -8.38
CA PRO A 30 9.33 13.58 -7.31
C PRO A 30 9.05 12.95 -5.92
N VAL A 31 8.86 11.63 -5.81
CA VAL A 31 8.60 10.99 -4.51
C VAL A 31 9.88 10.98 -3.68
N ARG A 32 9.83 11.55 -2.48
CA ARG A 32 10.99 11.69 -1.57
C ARG A 32 10.82 11.05 -0.20
N LYS A 33 9.63 10.56 0.14
CA LYS A 33 9.32 10.02 1.47
C LYS A 33 8.50 8.75 1.34
N ALA A 34 8.87 7.73 2.10
CA ALA A 34 8.12 6.50 2.27
C ALA A 34 8.00 6.16 3.76
N TRP A 35 6.84 5.65 4.17
CA TRP A 35 6.64 5.10 5.51
C TRP A 35 6.42 3.60 5.38
N VAL A 36 7.11 2.83 6.22
CA VAL A 36 7.04 1.37 6.26
C VAL A 36 6.80 0.92 7.70
N ASP A 37 6.29 -0.29 7.91
CA ASP A 37 6.17 -0.84 9.26
C ASP A 37 7.48 -1.50 9.74
N ALA A 38 7.48 -1.96 10.98
CA ALA A 38 8.64 -2.57 11.63
C ALA A 38 9.10 -3.92 11.02
N GLY A 39 8.37 -4.48 10.04
CA GLY A 39 8.81 -5.66 9.28
C GLY A 39 9.93 -5.35 8.28
N PHE A 40 10.02 -4.10 7.84
CA PHE A 40 11.08 -3.62 6.97
C PHE A 40 12.32 -3.25 7.79
N LYS A 41 13.50 -3.67 7.31
CA LYS A 41 14.78 -3.52 8.02
C LYS A 41 15.64 -2.44 7.36
N THR A 42 16.80 -2.19 7.97
CA THR A 42 17.80 -1.20 7.53
C THR A 42 18.14 -1.29 6.04
N THR A 43 18.15 -2.48 5.47
CA THR A 43 18.43 -2.70 4.03
C THR A 43 17.52 -1.88 3.11
N VAL A 44 16.22 -1.76 3.43
CA VAL A 44 15.27 -1.01 2.60
C VAL A 44 15.43 0.49 2.81
N VAL A 45 15.83 0.89 4.02
CA VAL A 45 16.10 2.28 4.36
C VAL A 45 17.32 2.79 3.60
N GLU A 46 18.42 2.03 3.61
CA GLU A 46 19.64 2.34 2.88
C GLU A 46 19.40 2.36 1.37
N HIS A 47 18.63 1.38 0.85
CA HIS A 47 18.27 1.34 -0.57
C HIS A 47 17.46 2.57 -1.00
N GLY A 48 16.44 2.93 -0.20
CA GLY A 48 15.65 4.13 -0.44
C GLY A 48 16.49 5.40 -0.44
N ALA A 49 17.41 5.54 0.53
CA ALA A 49 18.33 6.67 0.59
C ALA A 49 19.20 6.77 -0.69
N GLY A 50 19.66 5.65 -1.22
CA GLY A 50 20.38 5.59 -2.51
C GLY A 50 19.56 6.07 -3.71
N LEU A 51 18.23 5.94 -3.65
CA LEU A 51 17.28 6.44 -4.64
C LEU A 51 16.78 7.87 -4.33
N GLY A 52 17.27 8.49 -3.26
CA GLY A 52 16.82 9.81 -2.81
C GLY A 52 15.41 9.80 -2.19
N ILE A 53 14.99 8.66 -1.65
CA ILE A 53 13.73 8.44 -0.93
C ILE A 53 14.05 8.19 0.54
N ASP A 54 13.64 9.11 1.42
CA ASP A 54 13.72 8.92 2.86
C ASP A 54 12.68 7.87 3.31
N VAL A 55 13.13 6.71 3.76
CA VAL A 55 12.27 5.62 4.25
C VAL A 55 12.26 5.65 5.77
N GLU A 56 11.08 5.91 6.33
CA GLU A 56 10.85 5.96 7.77
C GLU A 56 10.12 4.70 8.23
N VAL A 57 10.75 3.96 9.15
CA VAL A 57 10.13 2.82 9.82
C VAL A 57 9.23 3.33 10.94
N VAL A 58 7.92 3.25 10.72
CA VAL A 58 6.89 3.64 11.69
C VAL A 58 6.60 2.46 12.61
N GLY A 59 7.06 2.58 13.85
CA GLY A 59 6.87 1.59 14.89
C GLY A 59 6.20 2.19 16.13
N ARG A 60 5.82 1.29 17.05
CA ARG A 60 5.37 1.70 18.38
C ARG A 60 6.56 2.22 19.17
N GLU A 61 6.37 3.32 19.91
CA GLU A 61 7.40 3.80 20.82
C GLU A 61 7.75 2.76 21.88
N PRO A 62 9.05 2.53 22.16
CA PRO A 62 9.48 1.63 23.21
C PRO A 62 8.87 2.02 24.57
N GLY A 63 8.21 1.07 25.23
CA GLY A 63 7.61 1.30 26.55
C GLY A 63 6.19 1.90 26.55
N ALA A 64 5.61 2.21 25.38
CA ALA A 64 4.20 2.57 25.30
C ALA A 64 3.33 1.44 25.86
N ARG A 65 2.32 1.77 26.69
CA ARG A 65 1.34 0.82 27.24
C ARG A 65 -0.04 1.09 26.63
N GLY A 66 -0.85 0.05 26.44
CA GLY A 66 -2.17 0.17 25.80
C GLY A 66 -2.10 0.41 24.29
N PHE A 67 -3.23 0.78 23.67
CA PHE A 67 -3.28 1.05 22.23
C PHE A 67 -2.79 2.47 21.93
N THR A 68 -1.78 2.58 21.06
CA THR A 68 -1.27 3.87 20.57
C THR A 68 -1.45 3.91 19.06
N PRO A 69 -2.28 4.83 18.51
CA PRO A 69 -2.43 4.97 17.07
C PRO A 69 -1.08 5.30 16.42
N LEU A 70 -0.68 4.48 15.44
CA LEU A 70 0.51 4.78 14.65
C LEU A 70 0.19 5.85 13.61
N PRO A 71 1.01 6.91 13.49
CA PRO A 71 0.82 7.93 12.48
C PRO A 71 0.69 7.32 11.07
N LYS A 72 -0.27 7.81 10.28
CA LYS A 72 -0.51 7.45 8.87
C LYS A 72 -0.89 5.99 8.56
N ARG A 73 -0.79 5.05 9.51
CA ARG A 73 -1.13 3.62 9.31
C ARG A 73 -2.55 3.40 8.77
N TRP A 74 -3.51 4.21 9.22
CA TRP A 74 -4.89 4.16 8.75
C TRP A 74 -5.04 4.35 7.23
N ARG A 75 -4.09 5.02 6.55
CA ARG A 75 -4.11 5.16 5.08
C ARG A 75 -3.86 3.82 4.38
N VAL A 76 -2.97 3.00 4.94
CA VAL A 76 -2.68 1.65 4.43
C VAL A 76 -3.91 0.77 4.62
N GLU A 77 -4.48 0.77 5.82
CA GLU A 77 -5.68 0.00 6.15
C GLU A 77 -6.89 0.46 5.32
N GLN A 78 -7.07 1.76 5.10
CA GLN A 78 -8.09 2.30 4.20
C GLN A 78 -7.91 1.78 2.76
N THR A 79 -6.67 1.72 2.27
CA THR A 79 -6.37 1.20 0.93
C THR A 79 -6.71 -0.28 0.83
N LEU A 80 -6.28 -1.09 1.81
CA LEU A 80 -6.62 -2.51 1.88
C LEU A 80 -8.14 -2.74 1.97
N GLY A 81 -8.84 -1.98 2.81
CA GLY A 81 -10.29 -2.03 2.91
C GLY A 81 -11.00 -1.67 1.60
N THR A 82 -10.45 -0.72 0.83
CA THR A 82 -10.95 -0.39 -0.51
C THR A 82 -10.75 -1.55 -1.48
N LEU A 83 -9.58 -2.21 -1.46
CA LEU A 83 -9.31 -3.37 -2.29
C LEU A 83 -10.26 -4.54 -1.99
N MET A 84 -10.65 -4.72 -0.72
CA MET A 84 -11.59 -5.77 -0.30
C MET A 84 -13.01 -5.61 -0.87
N LEU A 85 -13.39 -4.43 -1.35
CA LEU A 85 -14.67 -4.23 -2.04
C LEU A 85 -14.72 -4.97 -3.40
N HIS A 86 -13.56 -5.38 -3.92
CA HIS A 86 -13.47 -6.17 -5.14
C HIS A 86 -13.30 -7.64 -4.78
N ARG A 87 -14.34 -8.45 -5.04
CA ARG A 87 -14.43 -9.87 -4.62
C ARG A 87 -13.17 -10.70 -4.92
N ARG A 88 -12.52 -10.48 -6.07
CA ARG A 88 -11.31 -11.23 -6.46
C ARG A 88 -10.06 -10.89 -5.65
N LEU A 89 -10.04 -9.77 -4.93
CA LEU A 89 -8.96 -9.40 -4.00
C LEU A 89 -9.27 -9.79 -2.56
N ALA A 90 -10.54 -10.09 -2.24
CA ALA A 90 -10.94 -10.55 -0.92
C ALA A 90 -10.47 -11.99 -0.61
N ARG A 91 -10.24 -12.80 -1.65
CA ARG A 91 -9.61 -14.13 -1.54
C ARG A 91 -8.65 -14.32 -2.71
N ASP A 92 -7.51 -14.97 -2.45
CA ASP A 92 -6.60 -15.35 -3.52
C ASP A 92 -7.17 -16.56 -4.28
N TYR A 93 -7.93 -16.28 -5.34
CA TYR A 93 -8.56 -17.31 -6.17
C TYR A 93 -7.63 -17.90 -7.22
N GLU A 94 -6.65 -17.12 -7.70
CA GLU A 94 -5.89 -17.45 -8.90
C GLU A 94 -4.43 -17.84 -8.60
N ALA A 95 -3.93 -17.54 -7.38
CA ALA A 95 -2.57 -17.84 -6.90
C ALA A 95 -1.45 -17.34 -7.84
N LYS A 96 -1.77 -16.37 -8.72
CA LYS A 96 -0.86 -15.78 -9.69
C LYS A 96 -0.64 -14.31 -9.35
N PRO A 97 0.60 -13.88 -9.04
CA PRO A 97 0.89 -12.48 -8.72
C PRO A 97 0.47 -11.50 -9.83
N ALA A 98 0.58 -11.90 -11.10
CA ALA A 98 0.16 -11.07 -12.23
C ALA A 98 -1.36 -10.76 -12.21
N SER A 99 -2.19 -11.75 -11.87
CA SER A 99 -3.63 -11.56 -11.72
C SER A 99 -3.96 -10.60 -10.58
N ALA A 100 -3.30 -10.75 -9.44
CA ALA A 100 -3.48 -9.83 -8.31
C ALA A 100 -3.07 -8.40 -8.67
N VAL A 101 -1.94 -8.21 -9.36
CA VAL A 101 -1.50 -6.90 -9.87
C VAL A 101 -2.55 -6.29 -10.80
N ALA A 102 -3.09 -7.06 -11.75
CA ALA A 102 -4.13 -6.58 -12.66
C ALA A 102 -5.41 -6.15 -11.90
N MET A 103 -5.85 -6.94 -10.94
CA MET A 103 -7.02 -6.62 -10.11
C MET A 103 -6.80 -5.38 -9.23
N ILE A 104 -5.60 -5.18 -8.68
CA ILE A 104 -5.25 -3.97 -7.91
C ILE A 104 -5.30 -2.72 -8.82
N HIS A 105 -4.76 -2.82 -10.04
CA HIS A 105 -4.85 -1.71 -11.00
C HIS A 105 -6.31 -1.40 -11.33
N TRP A 106 -7.13 -2.41 -11.63
CA TRP A 106 -8.56 -2.22 -11.92
C TRP A 106 -9.29 -1.51 -10.77
N SER A 107 -9.08 -1.98 -9.54
CA SER A 107 -9.66 -1.36 -8.34
C SER A 107 -9.26 0.11 -8.21
N MET A 108 -7.98 0.42 -8.41
CA MET A 108 -7.49 1.79 -8.29
C MET A 108 -7.97 2.71 -9.42
N VAL A 109 -8.19 2.18 -10.64
CA VAL A 109 -8.84 2.93 -11.72
C VAL A 109 -10.26 3.32 -11.32
N GLU A 110 -11.03 2.38 -10.74
CA GLU A 110 -12.40 2.65 -10.30
C GLU A 110 -12.46 3.70 -9.18
N VAL A 111 -11.54 3.63 -8.22
CA VAL A 111 -11.38 4.65 -7.15
C VAL A 111 -11.06 6.03 -7.73
N MET A 112 -10.13 6.10 -8.68
CA MET A 112 -9.74 7.37 -9.30
C MET A 112 -10.89 7.95 -10.15
N ALA A 113 -11.59 7.11 -10.91
CA ALA A 113 -12.75 7.52 -11.70
C ALA A 113 -13.84 8.13 -10.79
N ARG A 114 -14.19 7.48 -9.69
CA ARG A 114 -15.14 8.00 -8.69
C ARG A 114 -14.72 9.35 -8.11
N ARG A 115 -13.43 9.51 -7.78
CA ARG A 115 -12.90 10.78 -7.25
C ARG A 115 -13.00 11.91 -8.27
N LEU A 116 -12.75 11.61 -9.55
CA LEU A 116 -12.83 12.59 -10.64
C LEU A 116 -14.27 13.01 -10.96
N THR A 117 -15.24 12.10 -10.81
CA THR A 117 -16.66 12.38 -11.08
C THR A 117 -17.43 12.88 -9.86
N GLY A 118 -16.82 12.86 -8.66
CA GLY A 118 -17.51 13.16 -7.41
C GLY A 118 -18.51 12.09 -6.97
N ALA A 119 -18.56 10.94 -7.65
CA ALA A 119 -19.41 9.83 -7.27
C ALA A 119 -18.85 9.16 -6.01
N ALA A 120 -19.48 9.40 -4.86
CA ALA A 120 -19.13 8.71 -3.63
C ALA A 120 -19.52 7.22 -3.74
N THR A 121 -18.66 6.33 -3.25
CA THR A 121 -19.10 4.95 -2.98
C THR A 121 -20.19 5.03 -1.92
N PRO A 122 -21.39 4.44 -2.16
CA PRO A 122 -22.45 4.42 -1.16
C PRO A 122 -21.90 3.88 0.16
N THR A 123 -21.95 4.70 1.19
CA THR A 123 -21.58 4.33 2.55
C THR A 123 -22.84 3.93 3.31
N TRP A 124 -22.69 3.18 4.39
CA TRP A 124 -23.81 2.86 5.28
C TRP A 124 -24.49 4.10 5.90
N ARG A 125 -23.89 5.29 5.74
CA ARG A 125 -24.43 6.57 6.18
C ARG A 125 -25.29 7.25 5.13
N ASP A 126 -25.26 6.78 3.88
CA ASP A 126 -26.09 7.34 2.83
C ASP A 126 -27.52 6.84 3.03
N PRO A 127 -28.53 7.72 2.92
CA PRO A 127 -29.92 7.33 3.08
C PRO A 127 -30.28 6.26 2.04
N PRO A 128 -31.13 5.27 2.39
CA PRO A 128 -31.60 4.29 1.42
C PRO A 128 -32.29 5.02 0.27
N VAL A 129 -31.95 4.60 -0.96
CA VAL A 129 -32.57 5.08 -2.21
C VAL A 129 -33.98 4.54 -2.37
#